data_AF-A0A7S7QYX3-F1
#
_entry.id   AF-A0A7S7QYX3-F1
#
_cell.length_a   1.000
_cell.length_b   1.000
_cell.length_c   1.000
_cell.angle_alpha   90.00
_cell.angle_beta   90.00
_cell.angle_gamma   90.00
#
_symmetry.space_group_name_H-M   'P 1'
#
loop_
_entity.id
_entity.type
_entity.pdbx_description
1 polymer ?
#
loop_
_entity_poly.entity_id
_entity_poly.type
_entity_poly.pdbx_seq_one_letter_code
_entity_poly.pdbx_strand_id
1 'polypeptide(L)'
;MTSMQRDGQYAAWFRTPRGEGTGIVYLANGRISGGDCMFTYGGSYELDQDRFTATLTTRRYADGPTTVFGCDEIEAQITGTFNGKRAVCTGTARQAPGVPFEATLFLQEQEAEPTPSRKSTAAPADPARLAKLPKRRPAFVAKRFG
;
A
#
# COMPACT_ATOMS: atom_id res chain seq x y z
N MET A 1 5.13 0.33 -30.75
CA MET A 1 5.24 1.16 -29.53
C MET A 1 3.88 1.18 -28.88
N THR A 2 3.60 0.21 -28.00
CA THR A 2 2.28 0.08 -27.38
C THR A 2 2.38 0.69 -25.99
N SER A 3 1.77 1.86 -25.81
CA SER A 3 1.70 2.51 -24.51
C SER A 3 0.88 1.62 -23.58
N MET A 4 1.52 0.99 -22.59
CA MET A 4 0.83 0.23 -21.54
C MET A 4 0.17 1.23 -20.59
N GLN A 5 -1.01 1.69 -21.00
CA GLN A 5 -1.69 2.89 -20.50
C GLN A 5 -2.06 2.87 -19.00
N ARG A 6 -1.79 1.75 -18.30
CA ARG A 6 -2.13 1.51 -16.88
C ARG A 6 -0.92 1.15 -16.03
N ASP A 7 0.29 1.19 -16.58
CA ASP A 7 1.50 0.95 -15.79
C ASP A 7 1.67 2.05 -14.74
N GLY A 8 2.07 1.66 -13.52
CA GLY A 8 2.22 2.60 -12.41
C GLY A 8 2.17 1.94 -11.04
N GLN A 9 2.38 2.77 -10.03
CA GLN A 9 2.22 2.41 -8.62
C GLN A 9 0.82 2.80 -8.15
N TYR A 10 0.14 1.86 -7.51
CA TYR A 10 -1.23 2.02 -7.04
C TYR A 10 -1.29 1.75 -5.55
N ALA A 11 -1.99 2.62 -4.82
CA ALA A 11 -2.51 2.27 -3.51
C ALA A 11 -3.74 1.39 -3.70
N ALA A 12 -3.80 0.27 -3.00
CA ALA A 12 -4.91 -0.65 -3.01
C ALA A 12 -5.63 -0.62 -1.66
N TRP A 13 -6.96 -0.50 -1.71
CA TRP A 13 -7.83 -0.88 -0.60
C TRP A 13 -8.68 -2.05 -1.05
N PHE A 14 -8.79 -3.08 -0.21
CA PHE A 14 -9.45 -4.32 -0.58
C PHE A 14 -10.20 -4.93 0.59
N ARG A 15 -11.21 -5.73 0.29
CA ARG A 15 -12.06 -6.35 1.29
C ARG A 15 -12.62 -7.70 0.87
N THR A 16 -13.00 -8.48 1.87
CA THR A 16 -13.90 -9.63 1.79
C THR A 16 -14.96 -9.49 2.88
N PRO A 17 -15.97 -10.36 2.96
CA PRO A 17 -16.89 -10.38 4.11
C PRO A 17 -16.20 -10.64 5.47
N ARG A 18 -14.94 -11.10 5.46
CA ARG A 18 -14.17 -11.44 6.66
C ARG A 18 -13.30 -10.30 7.18
N GLY A 19 -13.06 -9.27 6.37
CA GLY A 19 -12.21 -8.14 6.75
C GLY A 19 -11.72 -7.34 5.53
N GLU A 20 -10.93 -6.32 5.81
CA GLU A 20 -10.36 -5.42 4.82
C GLU A 20 -8.87 -5.16 5.08
N GLY A 21 -8.19 -4.61 4.08
CA GLY A 21 -6.78 -4.29 4.15
C GLY A 21 -6.36 -3.29 3.08
N THR A 22 -5.10 -2.89 3.17
CA THR A 22 -4.47 -1.97 2.23
C THR A 22 -3.12 -2.50 1.81
N GLY A 23 -2.69 -2.17 0.60
CA GLY A 23 -1.36 -2.50 0.11
C GLY A 23 -0.93 -1.62 -1.05
N ILE A 24 0.27 -1.86 -1.56
CA ILE A 24 0.80 -1.23 -2.77
C ILE A 24 0.88 -2.26 -3.87
N VAL A 25 0.43 -1.88 -5.06
CA VAL A 25 0.48 -2.69 -6.27
C VAL A 25 1.23 -1.92 -7.36
N TYR A 26 2.20 -2.57 -7.98
CA TYR A 26 2.90 -2.11 -9.15
C TYR A 26 2.41 -2.89 -10.37
N LEU A 27 1.93 -2.16 -11.36
CA LEU A 27 1.60 -2.70 -12.68
C LEU A 27 2.69 -2.25 -13.65
N ALA A 28 3.35 -3.21 -14.27
CA ALA A 28 4.36 -2.91 -15.28
C ALA A 28 4.44 -4.05 -16.29
N ASN A 29 4.28 -3.73 -17.57
CA ASN A 29 4.48 -4.67 -18.66
C ASN A 29 3.67 -5.98 -18.53
N GLY A 30 2.40 -5.90 -18.13
CA GLY A 30 1.54 -7.07 -17.92
C GLY A 30 1.85 -7.86 -16.64
N ARG A 31 2.73 -7.36 -15.77
CA ARG A 31 3.14 -7.99 -14.52
C ARG A 31 2.63 -7.23 -13.30
N ILE A 32 2.27 -7.99 -12.28
CA ILE A 32 1.90 -7.49 -10.95
C ILE A 32 3.07 -7.75 -10.00
N SER A 33 3.43 -6.75 -9.22
CA SER A 33 4.25 -6.90 -8.01
C SER A 33 3.74 -5.96 -6.91
N GLY A 34 4.23 -6.12 -5.68
CA GLY A 34 3.88 -5.23 -4.58
C GLY A 34 3.80 -5.97 -3.25
N GLY A 35 2.97 -5.47 -2.36
CA GLY A 35 2.74 -6.10 -1.06
C GLY A 35 1.97 -5.23 -0.09
N ASP A 36 1.72 -5.79 1.08
CA ASP A 36 1.32 -5.09 2.29
C ASP A 36 2.37 -5.31 3.38
N CYS A 37 2.01 -5.09 4.64
CA CYS A 37 2.90 -5.26 5.78
C CYS A 37 3.29 -6.71 6.12
N MET A 38 2.61 -7.73 5.57
CA MET A 38 2.88 -9.16 5.85
C MET A 38 3.18 -9.99 4.59
N PHE A 39 2.67 -9.59 3.43
CA PHE A 39 2.69 -10.37 2.21
C PHE A 39 3.30 -9.59 1.05
N THR A 40 4.08 -10.28 0.22
CA THR A 40 4.40 -9.79 -1.12
C THR A 40 3.33 -10.25 -2.11
N TYR A 41 3.10 -9.42 -3.11
CA TYR A 41 2.18 -9.68 -4.23
C TYR A 41 2.98 -9.99 -5.48
N GLY A 42 2.49 -10.94 -6.27
CA GLY A 42 3.03 -11.28 -7.58
C GLY A 42 1.92 -11.66 -8.54
N GLY A 43 2.21 -11.67 -9.84
CA GLY A 43 1.24 -12.16 -10.82
C GLY A 43 1.34 -11.50 -12.18
N SER A 44 0.25 -11.59 -12.93
CA SER A 44 0.12 -11.03 -14.27
C SER A 44 -1.28 -10.45 -14.48
N TYR A 45 -1.38 -9.52 -15.42
CA TYR A 45 -2.64 -8.96 -15.89
C TYR A 45 -2.63 -8.80 -17.40
N GLU A 46 -3.81 -8.86 -17.98
CA GLU A 46 -4.08 -8.54 -19.37
C GLU A 46 -5.06 -7.38 -19.44
N LEU A 47 -4.86 -6.49 -20.42
CA LEU A 47 -5.70 -5.33 -20.65
C LEU A 47 -6.47 -5.49 -21.95
N ASP A 48 -7.76 -5.20 -21.88
CA ASP A 48 -8.62 -4.96 -23.03
C ASP A 48 -9.32 -3.61 -22.84
N GLN A 49 -8.77 -2.58 -23.48
CA GLN A 49 -9.18 -1.19 -23.31
C GLN A 49 -9.11 -0.76 -21.82
N ASP A 50 -10.26 -0.52 -21.20
CA ASP A 50 -10.37 -0.18 -19.78
C ASP A 50 -10.61 -1.39 -18.89
N ARG A 51 -10.92 -2.56 -19.46
CA ARG A 51 -11.13 -3.80 -18.71
C ARG A 51 -9.81 -4.54 -18.52
N PHE A 52 -9.74 -5.30 -17.44
CA PHE A 52 -8.59 -6.17 -17.19
C PHE A 52 -8.99 -7.48 -16.53
N THR A 53 -8.17 -8.49 -16.80
CA THR A 53 -8.14 -9.75 -16.05
C THR A 53 -6.77 -9.87 -15.39
N ALA A 54 -6.71 -10.55 -14.24
CA ALA A 54 -5.47 -10.72 -13.52
C ALA A 54 -5.44 -12.03 -12.73
N THR A 55 -4.25 -12.61 -12.62
CA THR A 55 -3.92 -13.64 -11.62
C THR A 55 -2.98 -13.00 -10.61
N LEU A 56 -3.38 -12.99 -9.34
CA LEU A 56 -2.62 -12.46 -8.22
C LEU A 56 -2.23 -13.59 -7.27
N THR A 57 -0.97 -13.63 -6.84
CA THR A 57 -0.49 -14.53 -5.79
C THR A 57 0.09 -13.75 -4.62
N THR A 58 0.02 -14.36 -3.43
CA THR A 58 0.63 -13.82 -2.21
C THR A 58 1.71 -14.74 -1.68
N ARG A 59 2.73 -14.17 -1.05
CA ARG A 59 3.72 -14.91 -0.27
C ARG A 59 4.02 -14.19 1.03
N ARG A 60 3.97 -14.90 2.16
CA ARG A 60 4.28 -14.32 3.47
C ARG A 60 5.77 -13.99 3.58
N TYR A 61 6.09 -12.82 4.12
CA TYR A 61 7.45 -12.44 4.49
C TYR A 61 7.59 -11.97 5.96
N ALA A 62 6.46 -11.69 6.64
CA ALA A 62 6.46 -11.30 8.04
C ALA A 62 5.33 -11.99 8.82
N ASP A 63 5.51 -12.12 10.14
CA ASP A 63 4.53 -12.68 11.05
C ASP A 63 3.31 -11.75 11.22
N GLY A 64 2.14 -12.34 11.45
CA GLY A 64 0.90 -11.59 11.67
C GLY A 64 -0.34 -12.37 11.23
N PRO A 65 -1.50 -11.70 11.14
CA PRO A 65 -2.73 -12.31 10.63
C PRO A 65 -2.54 -12.92 9.24
N THR A 66 -3.41 -13.87 8.87
CA THR A 66 -3.49 -14.39 7.49
C THR A 66 -4.08 -13.32 6.56
N THR A 67 -4.12 -13.58 5.25
CA THR A 67 -4.77 -12.65 4.30
C THR A 67 -6.26 -12.49 4.62
N VAL A 68 -6.93 -11.51 3.98
CA VAL A 68 -8.39 -11.32 4.08
C VAL A 68 -9.23 -12.53 3.60
N PHE A 69 -8.60 -13.53 2.97
CA PHE A 69 -9.22 -14.81 2.63
C PHE A 69 -9.15 -15.85 3.76
N GLY A 70 -8.28 -15.65 4.75
CA GLY A 70 -8.05 -16.59 5.85
C GLY A 70 -6.90 -17.58 5.61
N CYS A 71 -6.15 -17.43 4.51
CA CYS A 71 -4.98 -18.26 4.15
C CYS A 71 -3.79 -17.37 3.84
N ASP A 72 -2.56 -17.90 3.92
CA ASP A 72 -1.35 -17.09 3.70
C ASP A 72 -1.01 -16.94 2.22
N GLU A 73 -0.89 -18.07 1.52
CA GLU A 73 -0.59 -18.13 0.10
C GLU A 73 -1.89 -18.37 -0.66
N ILE A 74 -2.30 -17.38 -1.45
CA ILE A 74 -3.46 -17.47 -2.32
C ILE A 74 -3.07 -17.34 -3.78
N GLU A 75 -3.96 -17.83 -4.65
CA GLU A 75 -4.00 -17.50 -6.06
C GLU A 75 -5.42 -16.98 -6.36
N ALA A 76 -5.53 -15.68 -6.61
CA ALA A 76 -6.78 -15.01 -6.89
C ALA A 76 -6.92 -14.71 -8.38
N GLN A 77 -8.08 -15.06 -8.93
CA GLN A 77 -8.51 -14.65 -10.26
C GLN A 77 -9.37 -13.40 -10.13
N ILE A 78 -8.96 -12.33 -10.81
CA ILE A 78 -9.51 -10.99 -10.65
C ILE A 78 -9.95 -10.46 -12.01
N THR A 79 -11.08 -9.76 -12.03
CA THR A 79 -11.55 -8.98 -13.17
C THR A 79 -11.93 -7.58 -12.72
N GLY A 80 -11.66 -6.58 -13.55
CA GLY A 80 -11.95 -5.21 -13.18
C GLY A 80 -11.95 -4.25 -14.35
N THR A 81 -12.19 -2.99 -14.01
CA THR A 81 -12.26 -1.89 -14.97
C THR A 81 -11.55 -0.66 -14.42
N PHE A 82 -10.73 -0.02 -15.24
CA PHE A 82 -10.14 1.28 -14.98
C PHE A 82 -11.12 2.42 -15.33
N ASN A 83 -11.10 3.47 -14.51
CA ASN A 83 -11.77 4.73 -14.77
C ASN A 83 -10.85 5.88 -14.32
N GLY A 84 -10.22 6.54 -15.30
CA GLY A 84 -9.22 7.57 -15.06
C GLY A 84 -8.03 7.02 -14.27
N LYS A 85 -7.76 7.62 -13.10
CA LYS A 85 -6.68 7.27 -12.16
C LYS A 85 -7.07 6.20 -11.14
N ARG A 86 -8.21 5.54 -11.31
CA ARG A 86 -8.69 4.49 -10.40
C ARG A 86 -9.05 3.23 -11.16
N ALA A 87 -9.05 2.10 -10.47
CA ALA A 87 -9.68 0.86 -10.94
C ALA A 87 -10.53 0.25 -9.83
N VAL A 88 -11.61 -0.42 -10.21
CA VAL A 88 -12.40 -1.27 -9.31
C VAL A 88 -12.38 -2.67 -9.88
N CYS A 89 -12.15 -3.65 -9.02
CA CYS A 89 -12.11 -5.04 -9.42
C CYS A 89 -12.71 -5.97 -8.38
N THR A 90 -13.08 -7.15 -8.84
CA THR A 90 -13.62 -8.23 -8.02
C THR A 90 -12.92 -9.54 -8.38
N GLY A 91 -12.93 -10.50 -7.48
CA GLY A 91 -12.31 -11.79 -7.73
C GLY A 91 -12.61 -12.84 -6.68
N THR A 92 -11.97 -13.98 -6.85
CA THR A 92 -12.04 -15.12 -5.93
C THR A 92 -10.69 -15.79 -5.83
N ALA A 93 -10.30 -16.19 -4.61
CA ALA A 93 -9.12 -17.02 -4.40
C ALA A 93 -9.45 -18.50 -4.60
N ARG A 94 -8.57 -19.25 -5.27
CA ARG A 94 -8.68 -20.71 -5.45
C ARG A 94 -8.83 -21.45 -4.11
N GLN A 95 -8.16 -20.95 -3.08
CA GLN A 95 -8.14 -21.50 -1.73
C GLN A 95 -9.40 -21.16 -0.92
N ALA A 96 -10.16 -20.14 -1.36
CA ALA A 96 -11.38 -19.68 -0.69
C ALA A 96 -12.45 -19.28 -1.74
N PRO A 97 -12.94 -20.23 -2.56
CA PRO A 97 -13.77 -19.94 -3.73
C PRO A 97 -15.13 -19.32 -3.37
N GLY A 98 -15.62 -19.55 -2.14
CA GLY A 98 -16.86 -18.95 -1.62
C GLY A 98 -16.69 -17.58 -0.97
N VAL A 99 -15.49 -17.00 -0.97
CA VAL A 99 -15.19 -15.71 -0.34
C VAL A 99 -14.99 -14.66 -1.43
N PRO A 100 -15.98 -13.79 -1.68
CA PRO A 100 -15.83 -12.74 -2.68
C PRO A 100 -14.81 -11.71 -2.22
N PHE A 101 -14.00 -11.27 -3.17
CA PHE A 101 -13.01 -10.22 -3.00
C PHE A 101 -13.38 -9.02 -3.85
N GLU A 102 -13.18 -7.83 -3.28
CA GLU A 102 -13.32 -6.56 -3.97
C GLU A 102 -12.09 -5.69 -3.67
N ALA A 103 -11.65 -4.91 -4.65
CA ALA A 103 -10.61 -3.92 -4.43
C ALA A 103 -10.85 -2.65 -5.25
N THR A 104 -10.35 -1.54 -4.71
CA THR A 104 -10.20 -0.27 -5.43
C THR A 104 -8.72 0.10 -5.45
N LEU A 105 -8.22 0.37 -6.64
CA LEU A 105 -6.86 0.84 -6.89
C LEU A 105 -6.88 2.34 -7.17
N PHE A 106 -5.92 3.06 -6.63
CA PHE A 106 -5.72 4.49 -6.82
C PHE A 106 -4.30 4.74 -7.31
N LEU A 107 -4.16 5.23 -8.54
CA LEU A 107 -2.86 5.57 -9.13
C LEU A 107 -2.20 6.63 -8.26
N GLN A 108 -0.99 6.35 -7.81
CA GLN A 108 -0.18 7.32 -7.10
C GLN A 108 0.51 8.22 -8.12
N GLU A 109 0.21 9.51 -8.04
CA GLU A 109 0.98 10.50 -8.78
C GLU A 109 2.36 10.56 -8.16
N GLN A 110 3.39 10.30 -8.95
CA GLN A 110 4.76 10.55 -8.52
C GLN A 110 4.87 12.07 -8.37
N GLU A 111 4.95 12.54 -7.12
CA GLU A 111 5.37 13.92 -6.88
C GLU A 111 6.71 14.09 -7.58
N ALA A 112 6.76 14.98 -8.57
CA ALA A 112 7.98 15.23 -9.32
C ALA A 112 9.08 15.51 -8.31
N GLU A 113 10.21 14.81 -8.44
CA GLU A 113 11.42 15.07 -7.66
C GLU A 113 11.55 16.59 -7.47
N PRO A 114 11.62 17.10 -6.23
CA PRO A 114 11.79 18.53 -6.03
C PRO A 114 13.04 18.90 -6.83
N THR A 115 12.86 19.72 -7.86
CA THR A 115 13.99 20.23 -8.65
C THR A 115 14.98 20.76 -7.60
N PRO A 116 16.27 20.36 -7.62
CA PRO A 116 17.19 20.77 -6.58
C PRO A 116 17.20 22.30 -6.54
N SER A 117 16.47 22.85 -5.56
CA SER A 117 16.45 24.28 -5.30
C SER A 117 17.88 24.62 -5.00
N ARG A 118 18.48 25.44 -5.88
CA ARG A 118 19.82 26.02 -5.77
C ARG A 118 20.18 26.13 -4.29
N LYS A 119 21.19 25.36 -3.86
CA LYS A 119 21.71 25.30 -2.48
C LYS A 119 21.38 26.58 -1.74
N SER A 120 20.37 26.57 -0.88
CA SER A 120 20.29 27.61 0.13
C SER A 120 21.62 27.52 0.87
N THR A 121 22.41 28.59 0.85
CA THR A 121 23.54 28.72 1.76
C THR A 121 22.96 28.76 3.17
N ALA A 122 22.70 27.58 3.72
CA ALA A 122 22.48 27.41 5.13
C ALA A 122 23.80 27.85 5.77
N ALA A 123 23.75 28.97 6.50
CA ALA A 123 24.81 29.26 7.45
C ALA A 123 25.00 28.02 8.34
N PRO A 124 26.24 27.68 8.74
CA PRO A 124 26.49 26.50 9.55
C PRO A 124 25.59 26.52 10.78
N ALA A 125 24.96 25.38 11.08
CA ALA A 125 24.09 25.22 12.24
C ALA A 125 24.87 25.59 13.50
N ASP A 126 24.45 26.67 14.17
CA ASP A 126 25.03 27.11 15.42
C ASP A 126 24.35 26.38 16.59
N PRO A 127 25.02 25.43 17.26
CA PRO A 127 24.44 24.69 18.38
C PRO A 127 24.10 25.59 19.58
N ALA A 128 24.61 26.82 19.64
CA ALA A 128 24.25 27.78 20.67
C ALA A 128 22.84 28.39 20.50
N ARG A 129 22.23 28.25 19.31
CA ARG A 129 20.86 28.72 19.01
C ARG A 129 19.77 27.70 19.28
N LEU A 130 20.11 26.49 19.74
CA LEU A 130 19.13 25.49 20.16
C LEU A 130 18.40 25.97 21.43
N ALA A 131 17.08 26.07 21.35
CA ALA A 131 16.23 26.38 22.49
C ALA A 131 16.39 25.30 23.58
N LYS A 132 16.68 25.71 24.81
CA LYS A 132 16.84 24.79 25.94
C LYS A 132 15.50 24.13 26.27
N LEU A 133 15.54 22.81 26.52
CA LEU A 133 14.37 22.06 26.94
C LEU A 133 13.72 22.67 28.20
N PRO A 134 12.39 22.74 28.27
CA PRO A 134 11.70 23.17 29.48
C PRO A 134 12.03 22.22 30.63
N LYS A 135 12.32 22.79 31.81
CA LYS A 135 12.67 22.03 33.01
C LYS A 135 11.51 21.10 33.42
N ARG A 136 11.83 19.82 33.66
CA ARG A 136 10.87 18.82 34.18
C ARG A 136 10.26 19.34 35.48
N ARG A 137 8.92 19.36 35.56
CA ARG A 137 8.20 19.65 36.80
C ARG A 137 8.45 18.52 37.81
N PRO A 138 8.63 18.82 39.11
CA PRO A 138 8.83 17.78 40.11
C PRO A 138 7.57 16.91 40.24
N ALA A 139 7.79 15.63 40.53
CA ALA A 139 6.74 14.65 40.75
C ALA A 139 5.91 15.00 42.00
N PHE A 140 4.59 14.87 41.90
CA PHE A 140 3.65 15.06 42.98
C PHE A 140 3.87 13.96 44.04
N VAL A 141 4.38 14.32 45.21
CA VAL A 141 4.45 13.40 46.37
C VAL A 141 3.08 13.39 47.02
N ALA A 142 2.39 12.25 46.92
CA ALA A 142 1.14 12.02 47.65
C ALA A 142 1.44 11.89 49.16
N LYS A 143 0.98 12.86 49.95
CA LYS A 143 0.87 12.71 51.41
C LYS A 143 -0.31 11.78 51.71
N ARG A 144 -0.03 10.60 52.29
CA ARG A 144 -1.03 9.84 53.06
C ARG A 144 -0.83 10.17 54.54
N PHE A 145 -1.87 10.73 55.14
CA PHE A 145 -1.98 10.98 56.58
C PHE A 145 -2.41 9.69 57.29
N GLY A 146 -1.81 9.46 58.47
CA GLY A 146 -2.38 8.77 59.64
C GLY A 146 -3.00 7.41 59.44
#